data_AF-A0A1W9YWH8-F1
#
_entry.id   AF-A0A1W9YWH8-F1
#
_cell.length_a   1.000
_cell.length_b   1.000
_cell.length_c   1.000
_cell.angle_alpha   90.00
_cell.angle_beta   90.00
_cell.angle_gamma   90.00
#
_symmetry.space_group_name_H-M   'P 1'
#
loop_
_entity.id
_entity.type
_entity.pdbx_description
1 polymer ?
#
loop_
_entity_poly.entity_id
_entity_poly.type
_entity_poly.pdbx_seq_one_letter_code
_entity_poly.pdbx_strand_id
1 'polypeptide(L)'
;FGLPGLSFIARYVSGRAIDGSHAPAGGAYNPLGADGRYRPLQGSGGKHWERDLDLRYLFASGPLKDLSLNVSHLSHRANAAQAGDDIDRLYLIVEYPLKGSL
;
A
#
# COMPACT_ATOMS: atom_id res chain seq x y z
N PHE A 1 9.76 27.53 8.46
CA PHE A 1 8.66 26.79 7.82
C PHE A 1 7.34 27.34 8.36
N GLY A 2 6.39 27.72 7.50
CA GLY A 2 5.25 28.60 7.85
C GLY A 2 3.94 28.27 7.13
N LEU A 3 3.65 27.00 6.93
CA LEU A 3 2.39 26.51 6.33
C LEU A 3 1.62 25.67 7.36
N PRO A 4 0.85 26.29 8.27
CA PRO A 4 0.02 25.57 9.23
C PRO A 4 -0.93 24.60 8.50
N GLY A 5 -1.10 23.40 9.04
CA GLY A 5 -1.94 22.37 8.45
C GLY A 5 -1.26 21.49 7.38
N LEU A 6 -0.04 21.84 6.95
CA LEU A 6 0.77 20.96 6.11
C LEU A 6 1.44 19.87 6.96
N SER A 7 1.36 18.63 6.49
CA SER A 7 2.05 17.48 7.07
C SER A 7 2.61 16.60 5.96
N PHE A 8 3.77 15.99 6.24
CA PHE A 8 4.47 15.11 5.31
C PHE A 8 4.95 13.86 6.05
N ILE A 9 4.75 12.70 5.43
CA ILE A 9 5.25 11.42 5.92
C ILE A 9 5.99 10.72 4.78
N ALA A 10 7.15 10.15 5.11
CA ALA A 10 7.86 9.22 4.24
C ALA A 10 8.09 7.93 5.02
N ARG A 11 7.78 6.79 4.39
CA ARG A 11 7.99 5.46 4.96
C ARG A 11 8.71 4.56 3.96
N TYR A 12 9.54 3.68 4.47
CA TYR A 12 10.18 2.61 3.69
C TYR A 12 10.09 1.32 4.49
N VAL A 13 9.56 0.27 3.87
CA VAL A 13 9.40 -1.06 4.47
C VAL A 13 10.10 -2.07 3.57
N SER A 14 10.74 -3.06 4.17
CA SER A 14 11.35 -4.16 3.40
C SER A 14 11.08 -5.50 4.06
N GLY A 15 10.88 -6.52 3.22
CA GLY A 15 10.64 -7.90 3.62
C GLY A 15 11.55 -8.84 2.84
N ARG A 16 12.01 -9.92 3.49
CA ARG A 16 12.93 -10.91 2.91
C ARG A 16 12.78 -12.26 3.59
N ALA A 17 13.38 -13.28 2.98
CA ALA A 17 13.33 -14.67 3.46
C ALA A 17 11.89 -15.22 3.55
N ILE A 18 11.01 -14.73 2.67
CA ILE A 18 9.67 -15.30 2.50
C ILE A 18 9.84 -16.68 1.86
N ASP A 19 9.21 -17.69 2.45
CA ASP A 19 9.26 -19.07 1.94
C ASP A 19 7.90 -19.76 2.05
N GLY A 20 7.21 -19.84 0.92
CA GLY A 20 5.94 -20.56 0.80
C GLY A 20 6.10 -22.03 0.39
N SER A 21 7.31 -22.54 0.14
CA SER A 21 7.49 -23.89 -0.43
C SER A 21 7.07 -25.03 0.50
N HIS A 22 6.82 -24.72 1.77
CA HIS A 22 6.42 -25.66 2.81
C HIS A 22 4.89 -25.67 3.04
N ALA A 23 4.12 -24.88 2.27
CA ALA A 23 2.67 -24.85 2.38
C ALA A 23 2.06 -26.21 1.98
N PRO A 24 1.10 -26.77 2.74
CA PRO A 24 0.47 -28.05 2.43
C PRO A 24 -0.20 -28.07 1.05
N ALA A 25 0.12 -29.09 0.26
CA ALA A 25 -0.43 -29.27 -1.08
C ALA A 25 -1.97 -29.36 -1.05
N GLY A 26 -2.64 -28.64 -1.95
CA GLY A 26 -4.09 -28.59 -2.04
C GLY A 26 -4.75 -27.59 -1.09
N GLY A 27 -3.98 -26.92 -0.23
CA GLY A 27 -4.45 -25.79 0.57
C GLY A 27 -4.54 -24.49 -0.22
N ALA A 28 -5.16 -23.46 0.36
CA ALA A 28 -5.34 -22.15 -0.28
C ALA A 28 -4.03 -21.48 -0.72
N TYR A 29 -2.91 -21.76 -0.03
CA TYR A 29 -1.59 -21.20 -0.30
C TYR A 29 -0.70 -22.09 -1.18
N ASN A 30 -1.18 -23.29 -1.56
CA ASN A 30 -0.52 -24.20 -2.50
C ASN A 30 -1.58 -24.93 -3.35
N PRO A 31 -2.34 -24.19 -4.17
CA PRO A 31 -3.44 -24.73 -4.94
C PRO A 31 -2.95 -25.63 -6.08
N LEU A 32 -3.86 -26.47 -6.59
CA LEU A 32 -3.65 -27.25 -7.80
C LEU A 32 -3.76 -26.34 -9.03
N GLY A 33 -2.68 -26.22 -9.80
CA GLY A 33 -2.67 -25.51 -11.06
C GLY A 33 -3.49 -26.23 -12.14
N ALA A 34 -3.87 -25.50 -13.19
CA ALA A 34 -4.58 -26.07 -14.34
C ALA A 34 -3.78 -27.17 -15.08
N ASP A 35 -2.46 -27.22 -14.87
CA ASP A 35 -1.55 -28.25 -15.37
C ASP A 35 -1.48 -29.50 -14.46
N GLY A 36 -2.32 -29.58 -13.43
CA GLY A 36 -2.36 -30.70 -12.49
C GLY A 36 -1.21 -30.73 -11.48
N ARG A 37 -0.46 -29.63 -11.33
CA ARG A 37 0.65 -29.54 -10.36
C ARG A 37 0.32 -28.58 -9.22
N TYR A 38 0.63 -28.99 -7.99
CA TYR A 38 0.57 -28.10 -6.84
C TYR A 38 1.72 -27.08 -6.92
N ARG A 39 1.40 -25.80 -6.77
CA ARG A 39 2.39 -24.72 -6.74
C ARG A 39 2.06 -23.75 -5.62
N PRO A 40 3.01 -23.45 -4.72
CA PRO A 40 2.80 -22.48 -3.67
C PRO A 40 2.64 -21.08 -4.28
N LEU A 41 1.78 -20.25 -3.69
CA LEU A 41 1.55 -18.89 -4.15
C LEU A 41 2.84 -18.06 -4.03
N GLN A 42 3.55 -18.20 -2.90
CA GLN A 42 4.88 -17.65 -2.66
C GLN A 42 5.96 -18.71 -2.90
N GLY A 43 7.04 -18.32 -3.57
CA GLY A 43 8.25 -19.15 -3.71
C GLY A 43 9.14 -19.12 -2.48
N SER A 44 10.27 -19.81 -2.54
CA SER A 44 11.34 -19.71 -1.54
C SER A 44 12.26 -18.52 -1.85
N GLY A 45 12.65 -17.77 -0.82
CA GLY A 45 13.53 -16.60 -0.95
C GLY A 45 12.84 -15.35 -1.50
N GLY A 46 11.53 -15.21 -1.27
CA GLY A 46 10.80 -13.99 -1.61
C GLY A 46 11.37 -12.77 -0.87
N LYS A 47 11.47 -11.66 -1.59
CA LYS A 47 11.89 -10.35 -1.07
C LYS A 47 11.17 -9.22 -1.79
N HIS A 48 10.89 -8.16 -1.06
CA HIS A 48 10.26 -6.96 -1.59
C HIS A 48 10.63 -5.73 -0.75
N TRP A 49 10.34 -4.56 -1.31
CA TRP A 49 10.32 -3.31 -0.58
C TRP A 49 9.13 -2.47 -1.01
N GLU A 50 8.72 -1.57 -0.13
CA GLU A 50 7.67 -0.59 -0.36
C GLU A 50 8.12 0.78 0.15
N ARG A 51 7.83 1.83 -0.63
CA ARG A 51 8.07 3.22 -0.27
C ARG A 51 6.78 4.00 -0.41
N ASP A 52 6.43 4.70 0.66
CA ASP A 52 5.24 5.54 0.72
C ASP A 52 5.64 6.99 0.97
N LEU A 53 5.06 7.90 0.19
CA LEU A 53 5.16 9.33 0.37
C LEU A 53 3.76 9.89 0.51
N ASP A 54 3.46 10.51 1.64
CA ASP A 54 2.17 11.11 1.96
C ASP A 54 2.34 12.62 2.17
N LEU A 55 1.58 13.42 1.43
CA LEU A 55 1.50 14.87 1.60
C LEU A 55 0.05 15.27 1.88
N ARG A 56 -0.18 15.83 3.06
CA ARG A 56 -1.52 16.27 3.48
C ARG A 56 -1.54 17.75 3.83
N TYR A 57 -2.60 18.43 3.43
CA TYR A 57 -2.88 19.81 3.79
C TYR A 57 -4.30 19.97 4.34
N LEU A 58 -4.40 20.54 5.54
CA LEU A 58 -5.66 20.93 6.18
C LEU A 58 -5.81 22.45 6.17
N PHE A 59 -6.89 22.94 5.58
CA PHE A 59 -7.21 24.36 5.54
C PHE A 59 -7.72 24.83 6.92
N ALA A 60 -6.91 25.61 7.65
CA ALA A 60 -7.24 26.01 9.02
C ALA A 60 -8.30 27.13 9.13
N SER A 61 -8.50 27.92 8.07
CA SER A 61 -9.38 29.11 8.05
C SER A 61 -9.84 29.47 6.63
N GLY A 62 -10.77 30.44 6.54
CA GLY A 62 -11.30 30.95 5.27
C GLY A 62 -12.44 30.10 4.70
N PRO A 63 -12.84 30.32 3.43
CA PRO A 63 -13.99 29.65 2.81
C PRO A 63 -13.86 28.13 2.69
N LEU A 64 -12.62 27.63 2.70
CA LEU A 64 -12.31 26.19 2.62
C LEU A 64 -11.93 25.61 3.99
N LYS A 65 -12.22 26.31 5.10
CA LYS A 65 -11.89 25.83 6.45
C LYS A 65 -12.41 24.40 6.65
N ASP A 66 -11.58 23.53 7.21
CA ASP A 66 -11.83 22.11 7.47
C ASP A 66 -11.74 21.20 6.22
N LEU A 67 -11.50 21.74 5.01
CA LEU A 67 -11.11 20.94 3.85
C LEU A 67 -9.75 20.27 4.11
N SER A 68 -9.64 18.98 3.81
CA SER A 68 -8.40 18.21 3.85
C SER A 68 -8.12 17.63 2.46
N LEU A 69 -6.90 17.85 1.98
CA LEU A 69 -6.38 17.23 0.77
C LEU A 69 -5.21 16.32 1.15
N ASN A 70 -5.23 15.08 0.67
CA ASN A 70 -4.12 14.15 0.84
C ASN A 70 -3.75 13.54 -0.50
N VAL A 71 -2.46 13.59 -0.83
CA VAL A 71 -1.87 12.90 -1.96
C VAL A 71 -0.87 11.88 -1.43
N SER A 72 -1.08 10.61 -1.75
CA SER A 72 -0.19 9.51 -1.38
C SER A 72 0.36 8.84 -2.63
N HIS A 73 1.68 8.66 -2.69
CA HIS A 73 2.34 7.89 -3.72
C HIS A 73 3.08 6.71 -3.12
N LEU A 74 2.73 5.50 -3.56
CA LEU A 74 3.30 4.24 -3.10
C LEU A 74 4.00 3.55 -4.27
N SER A 75 5.21 3.05 -4.02
CA SER A 75 5.91 2.15 -4.93
C SER A 75 6.28 0.88 -4.18
N HIS A 76 5.80 -0.27 -4.66
CA HIS A 76 6.20 -1.59 -4.20
C HIS A 76 6.95 -2.31 -5.31
N ARG A 77 8.05 -2.98 -4.96
CA ARG A 77 8.84 -3.80 -5.87
C ARG A 77 9.21 -5.12 -5.23
N ALA A 78 9.16 -6.20 -6.00
CA ALA A 78 9.44 -7.54 -5.52
C ALA A 78 10.23 -8.42 -6.50
N ASN A 79 10.78 -9.52 -6.00
CA ASN A 79 11.22 -10.62 -6.88
C ASN A 79 10.06 -11.58 -7.17
N ALA A 80 10.23 -12.44 -8.18
CA ALA A 80 9.24 -13.41 -8.60
C ALA A 80 8.77 -14.39 -7.50
N ALA A 81 9.52 -14.53 -6.40
CA ALA A 81 9.19 -15.43 -5.30
C ALA A 81 8.26 -14.81 -4.24
N GLN A 82 8.11 -13.48 -4.14
CA GLN A 82 7.34 -12.82 -3.09
C GLN A 82 5.81 -12.95 -3.25
N ALA A 83 5.35 -13.38 -4.42
CA ALA A 83 3.96 -13.38 -4.87
C ALA A 83 3.31 -11.99 -4.88
N GLY A 84 2.76 -11.62 -6.03
CA GLY A 84 2.22 -10.29 -6.26
C GLY A 84 3.07 -9.51 -7.26
N ASP A 85 2.43 -8.54 -7.91
CA ASP A 85 3.05 -7.72 -8.95
C ASP A 85 3.76 -6.52 -8.32
N ASP A 86 4.70 -5.94 -9.07
CA ASP A 86 5.19 -4.60 -8.79
C ASP A 86 4.03 -3.60 -8.91
N ILE A 87 3.94 -2.67 -7.95
CA ILE A 87 2.84 -1.70 -7.90
C ILE A 87 3.41 -0.29 -7.85
N ASP A 88 2.86 0.61 -8.66
CA ASP A 88 2.87 2.04 -8.40
C ASP A 88 1.43 2.50 -8.21
N ARG A 89 1.18 3.25 -7.14
CA ARG A 89 -0.17 3.69 -6.79
C ARG A 89 -0.18 5.14 -6.34
N LEU A 90 -1.16 5.89 -6.87
CA LEU A 90 -1.46 7.24 -6.47
C LEU A 90 -2.86 7.26 -5.83
N TYR A 91 -2.96 7.81 -4.62
CA TYR A 91 -4.22 8.17 -4.00
C TYR A 91 -4.35 9.68 -3.96
N LEU A 92 -5.54 10.18 -4.32
CA LEU A 92 -5.98 11.53 -4.06
C LEU A 92 -7.24 11.45 -3.20
N ILE A 93 -7.15 11.97 -1.98
CA ILE A 93 -8.25 11.99 -1.02
C ILE A 93 -8.64 13.44 -0.76
N VAL A 94 -9.93 13.72 -0.91
CA VAL A 94 -10.53 15.03 -0.68
C VAL A 94 -11.64 14.85 0.35
N GLU A 95 -11.51 15.53 1.49
CA GLU A 95 -12.47 15.44 2.59
C GLU A 95 -12.95 16.84 2.95
N TYR A 96 -14.25 17.09 2.88
CA TYR A 96 -14.83 18.34 3.33
C TYR A 96 -16.05 18.09 4.23
N PRO A 97 -15.92 18.30 5.56
CA PRO A 97 -17.01 18.07 6.49
C PRO A 97 -18.07 19.16 6.35
N LEU A 98 -19.30 18.76 6.00
CA LEU A 98 -20.45 19.67 5.95
C LEU A 98 -21.09 19.80 7.33
N LYS A 99 -21.45 21.03 7.71
CA LYS A 99 -22.12 21.33 8.98
C LYS A 99 -23.59 21.64 8.74
N GLY A 100 -24.47 20.99 9.50
CA GLY A 100 -25.93 21.18 9.48
C GLY A 100 -26.61 20.24 10.48
N SER A 101 -27.82 20.59 10.94
CA SER A 101 -28.70 19.64 11.65
C SER A 101 -29.52 18.86 10.63
N LEU A 102 -29.63 17.54 10.82
CA LEU A 102 -30.61 16.71 10.13
C LEU A 102 -32.03 17.03 10.63
#